data_AF-A0A9P6TQD3-F1
#
_entry.id   AF-A0A9P6TQD3-F1
#
_cell.length_a   1.000
_cell.length_b   1.000
_cell.length_c   1.000
_cell.angle_alpha   90.00
_cell.angle_beta   90.00
_cell.angle_gamma   90.00
#
_symmetry.space_group_name_H-M   'P 1'
#
loop_
_entity.id
_entity.type
_entity.pdbx_description
1 polymer ?
#
loop_
_entity_poly.entity_id
_entity_poly.type
_entity_poly.pdbx_seq_one_letter_code
_entity_poly.pdbx_strand_id
1 'polypeptide(L)'
;MGEWVRDHPTRVGAIVAAIVLVICAAVLVPILMIDIGLPHQTVYRPPLPSPTVEPGEYPDGRGLFDDSAQANPHSPPLSEPFRYGTDRIRGVNLGGWLVIEPFITPSLFDQFSPAEGVVDEWGLCTKLGPEEARRQLEKHYASFITEDDFRRIAAMGLNHVRIPIGYWAVLVDSSEPYVSRLSWDYLLKGIQWARKYGLRVMVELHSAPGSQNGWNHSGKSGQIGWLNGTLGDENAKRTLEIIKDMVRYFNKPEWAHVIPVLGVLNEPAIFRLDKDRVKAWYRESYDAIRQITGHGNGPYLTYHEGFLGMPAWAGFFTKYDRVILETHTYLIFDHGLVSMPREKQAMFPCGSWRQDLRNSMASIAPTMVGEFSLATNDCGKYLNGVGLGTRYEGTLVENGETSPAVCPGCNCTALEDWKTWTEDYKSFLRQFIERQMDAFEAGLGWFFWTYKTEDHANPHWDYLLGWEQGWVPHDANDRKYSCNPI
;
A
#
# COMPACT_ATOMS: atom_id res chain seq x y z
N MET A 1 71.43 24.20 16.10
CA MET A 1 69.96 24.24 15.94
C MET A 1 69.20 24.39 17.28
N GLY A 2 69.84 24.11 18.43
CA GLY A 2 69.20 24.23 19.76
C GLY A 2 69.21 25.62 20.42
N GLU A 3 69.97 26.59 19.93
CA GLU A 3 70.06 27.94 20.56
C GLU A 3 69.19 29.01 19.89
N TRP A 4 68.73 28.80 18.66
CA TRP A 4 67.89 29.77 17.94
C TRP A 4 66.41 29.73 18.37
N VAL A 5 65.96 28.60 18.93
CA VAL A 5 64.55 28.37 19.30
C VAL A 5 64.17 29.06 20.62
N ARG A 6 65.13 29.41 21.48
CA ARG A 6 64.84 29.92 22.83
C ARG A 6 64.44 31.40 22.88
N ASP A 7 64.82 32.21 21.89
CA ASP A 7 64.64 33.68 21.93
C ASP A 7 63.48 34.21 21.08
N HIS A 8 62.81 33.39 20.28
CA HIS A 8 61.77 33.87 19.34
C HIS A 8 60.53 32.95 19.25
N PRO A 9 59.87 32.60 20.37
CA PRO A 9 58.76 31.64 20.39
C PRO A 9 57.57 32.06 19.52
N THR A 10 57.30 33.36 19.41
CA THR A 10 56.20 33.91 18.60
C THR A 10 56.45 33.85 17.09
N ARG A 11 57.71 33.99 16.65
CA ARG A 11 58.07 33.88 15.21
C ARG A 11 58.14 32.43 14.74
N VAL A 12 58.60 31.51 15.60
CA VAL A 12 58.56 30.07 15.30
C VAL A 12 57.11 29.57 15.26
N GLY A 13 56.26 30.01 16.19
CA GLY A 13 54.82 29.70 16.17
C GLY A 13 54.11 30.22 14.91
N ALA A 14 54.41 31.44 14.47
CA ALA A 14 53.84 32.02 13.25
C ALA A 14 54.31 31.31 11.97
N ILE A 15 55.59 30.91 11.89
CA ILE A 15 56.13 30.17 10.74
C ILE A 15 55.56 28.75 10.68
N VAL A 16 55.45 28.06 11.83
CA VAL A 16 54.83 26.73 11.89
C VAL A 16 53.33 26.80 11.56
N ALA A 17 52.60 27.79 12.07
CA ALA A 17 51.19 27.99 11.73
C ALA A 17 50.99 28.31 10.25
N ALA A 18 51.85 29.14 9.64
CA ALA A 18 51.80 29.45 8.22
C ALA A 18 52.14 28.22 7.34
N ILE A 19 53.13 27.41 7.73
CA ILE A 19 53.48 26.17 7.02
C ILE A 19 52.34 25.14 7.14
N VAL A 20 51.72 24.98 8.31
CA VAL A 20 50.56 24.09 8.50
C VAL A 20 49.34 24.57 7.71
N LEU A 21 49.06 25.87 7.67
CA LEU A 21 47.98 26.44 6.85
C LEU A 21 48.23 26.27 5.35
N VAL A 22 49.48 26.42 4.89
CA VAL A 22 49.85 26.20 3.48
C VAL A 22 49.81 24.72 3.12
N ILE A 23 50.20 23.81 4.00
CA ILE A 23 50.06 22.36 3.78
C ILE A 23 48.58 21.95 3.80
N CYS A 24 47.77 22.47 4.71
CA CYS A 24 46.33 22.26 4.70
C CYS A 24 45.69 22.82 3.41
N ALA A 25 46.08 24.01 2.96
CA ALA A 25 45.55 24.59 1.72
C ALA A 25 46.06 23.86 0.46
N ALA A 26 47.31 23.38 0.44
CA ALA A 26 47.90 22.71 -0.72
C ALA A 26 47.61 21.20 -0.78
N VAL A 27 47.17 20.57 0.31
CA VAL A 27 46.83 19.14 0.37
C VAL A 27 45.33 18.90 0.53
N LEU A 28 44.59 19.69 1.34
CA LEU A 28 43.14 19.51 1.52
C LEU A 28 42.31 20.17 0.41
N VAL A 29 42.73 21.30 -0.17
CA VAL A 29 41.96 21.96 -1.23
C VAL A 29 41.98 21.17 -2.55
N PRO A 30 43.09 20.51 -2.96
CA PRO A 30 43.03 19.62 -4.11
C PRO A 30 42.23 18.33 -3.82
N ILE A 31 42.16 17.85 -2.57
CA ILE A 31 41.30 16.70 -2.23
C ILE A 31 39.81 17.07 -2.28
N LEU A 32 39.46 18.35 -2.10
CA LEU A 32 38.09 18.88 -2.23
C LEU A 32 37.71 19.33 -3.65
N MET A 33 38.64 19.34 -4.62
CA MET A 33 38.38 19.78 -6.00
C MET A 33 38.84 18.79 -7.08
N ILE A 34 39.29 17.59 -6.72
CA ILE A 34 39.28 16.48 -7.68
C ILE A 34 37.85 15.94 -7.67
N ASP A 35 37.04 16.48 -8.57
CA ASP A 35 35.90 15.78 -9.14
C ASP A 35 36.48 14.56 -9.86
N ILE A 36 36.80 13.51 -9.07
CA ILE A 36 36.99 12.19 -9.62
C ILE A 36 35.59 11.89 -10.14
N GLY A 37 35.40 12.13 -11.43
CA GLY A 37 34.34 11.52 -12.23
C GLY A 37 34.54 10.01 -12.18
N LEU A 38 34.36 9.43 -10.99
CA LEU A 38 33.91 8.08 -10.84
C LEU A 38 32.67 8.05 -11.73
N PRO A 39 32.68 7.29 -12.84
CA PRO A 39 31.46 7.12 -13.60
C PRO A 39 30.42 6.76 -12.55
N HIS A 40 29.26 7.45 -12.55
CA HIS A 40 28.10 6.99 -11.81
C HIS A 40 28.07 5.49 -12.07
N GLN A 41 28.47 4.70 -11.07
CA GLN A 41 28.38 3.26 -11.20
C GLN A 41 26.89 3.09 -11.37
N THR A 42 26.49 2.80 -12.59
CA THR A 42 25.16 2.31 -12.86
C THR A 42 25.14 1.04 -12.05
N VAL A 43 24.59 1.14 -10.84
CA VAL A 43 24.39 -0.01 -9.96
C VAL A 43 23.67 -1.00 -10.87
N TYR A 44 24.37 -2.08 -11.22
CA TYR A 44 23.86 -3.04 -12.16
C TYR A 44 22.59 -3.60 -11.53
N ARG A 45 21.45 -3.22 -12.08
CA ARG A 45 20.14 -3.70 -11.66
C ARG A 45 19.78 -4.85 -12.58
N PRO A 46 19.89 -6.11 -12.12
CA PRO A 46 19.49 -7.22 -12.96
C PRO A 46 18.01 -7.03 -13.33
N PRO A 47 17.60 -7.39 -14.57
CA PRO A 47 16.22 -7.26 -14.98
C PRO A 47 15.29 -8.03 -14.03
N LEU A 48 14.04 -7.58 -13.93
CA LEU A 48 13.01 -8.29 -13.19
C LEU A 48 12.74 -9.65 -13.85
N PRO A 49 12.61 -10.73 -13.07
CA PRO A 49 12.42 -12.06 -13.64
C PRO A 49 11.10 -12.15 -14.40
N SER A 50 11.08 -13.02 -15.41
CA SER A 50 9.87 -13.40 -16.15
C SER A 50 9.19 -14.57 -15.44
N PRO A 51 7.86 -14.73 -15.56
CA PRO A 51 7.17 -15.84 -14.92
C PRO A 51 7.77 -17.17 -15.38
N THR A 52 8.08 -18.05 -14.44
CA THR A 52 8.45 -19.43 -14.73
C THR A 52 7.18 -20.22 -15.02
N VAL A 53 7.03 -20.70 -16.25
CA VAL A 53 5.89 -21.57 -16.62
C VAL A 53 6.30 -23.02 -16.33
N GLU A 54 5.58 -23.71 -15.44
CA GLU A 54 5.74 -25.16 -15.36
C GLU A 54 5.13 -25.83 -16.60
N PRO A 55 5.80 -26.81 -17.23
CA PRO A 55 5.23 -27.53 -18.37
C PRO A 55 3.92 -28.23 -17.96
N GLY A 56 2.78 -27.81 -18.53
CA GLY A 56 1.47 -28.45 -18.34
C GLY A 56 0.45 -27.71 -17.47
N GLU A 57 0.76 -26.49 -16.99
CA GLU A 57 -0.12 -25.72 -16.09
C GLU A 57 -1.42 -25.18 -16.75
N TYR A 58 -1.54 -25.29 -18.09
CA TYR A 58 -2.76 -24.99 -18.85
C TYR A 58 -3.30 -26.25 -19.54
N PRO A 59 -3.95 -27.18 -18.80
CA PRO A 59 -4.50 -28.42 -19.35
C PRO A 59 -5.67 -28.20 -20.32
N ASP A 60 -6.15 -26.96 -20.49
CA ASP A 60 -7.25 -26.58 -21.38
C ASP A 60 -6.80 -26.04 -22.76
N GLY A 61 -5.49 -25.99 -23.03
CA GLY A 61 -4.94 -25.56 -24.31
C GLY A 61 -4.88 -24.04 -24.52
N ARG A 62 -5.23 -23.24 -23.50
CA ARG A 62 -5.06 -21.77 -23.53
C ARG A 62 -3.59 -21.38 -23.35
N GLY A 63 -3.14 -20.39 -24.11
CA GLY A 63 -1.77 -19.87 -23.97
C GLY A 63 -1.59 -19.09 -22.66
N LEU A 64 -0.34 -18.93 -22.22
CA LEU A 64 0.05 -18.16 -21.01
C LEU A 64 -0.53 -16.73 -20.95
N PHE A 65 -0.91 -16.17 -22.10
CA PHE A 65 -1.42 -14.81 -22.26
C PHE A 65 -2.81 -14.78 -22.89
N ASP A 66 -3.64 -15.80 -22.63
CA ASP A 66 -5.05 -15.79 -23.04
C ASP A 66 -5.89 -14.86 -22.16
N ASP A 67 -6.45 -13.82 -22.79
CA ASP A 67 -7.30 -12.80 -22.15
C ASP A 67 -8.80 -13.03 -22.46
N SER A 68 -9.21 -14.19 -22.97
CA SER A 68 -10.62 -14.49 -23.30
C SER A 68 -11.53 -14.64 -22.07
N ALA A 69 -10.96 -14.80 -20.88
CA ALA A 69 -11.71 -15.04 -19.65
C ALA A 69 -12.52 -13.81 -19.21
N GLN A 70 -13.69 -14.07 -18.65
CA GLN A 70 -14.62 -13.09 -18.10
C GLN A 70 -14.84 -13.38 -16.62
N ALA A 71 -14.65 -12.38 -15.74
CA ALA A 71 -14.83 -12.57 -14.29
C ALA A 71 -16.26 -12.96 -13.90
N ASN A 72 -17.24 -12.29 -14.49
CA ASN A 72 -18.65 -12.52 -14.23
C ASN A 72 -19.50 -11.88 -15.35
N PRO A 73 -20.81 -12.18 -15.46
CA PRO A 73 -21.68 -11.67 -16.53
C PRO A 73 -21.82 -10.14 -16.59
N HIS A 74 -21.44 -9.41 -15.53
CA HIS A 74 -21.54 -7.95 -15.44
C HIS A 74 -20.23 -7.22 -15.80
N SER A 75 -19.16 -7.95 -16.10
CA SER A 75 -17.87 -7.39 -16.50
C SER A 75 -17.48 -7.91 -17.88
N PRO A 76 -16.94 -7.08 -18.79
CA PRO A 76 -16.43 -7.58 -20.06
C PRO A 76 -15.23 -8.52 -19.86
N PRO A 77 -15.01 -9.49 -20.77
CA PRO A 77 -13.80 -10.31 -20.76
C PRO A 77 -12.54 -9.45 -20.82
N LEU A 78 -11.38 -9.99 -20.42
CA LEU A 78 -10.13 -9.21 -20.39
C LEU A 78 -9.72 -8.70 -21.78
N SER A 79 -10.03 -9.47 -22.83
CA SER A 79 -9.80 -9.10 -24.23
C SER A 79 -10.64 -7.91 -24.70
N GLU A 80 -11.63 -7.48 -23.90
CA GLU A 80 -12.48 -6.33 -24.19
C GLU A 80 -12.19 -5.15 -23.24
N PRO A 81 -12.37 -3.90 -23.70
CA PRO A 81 -12.12 -2.73 -22.87
C PRO A 81 -13.04 -2.66 -21.65
N PHE A 82 -12.45 -2.41 -20.48
CA PHE A 82 -13.16 -1.92 -19.30
C PHE A 82 -13.15 -0.40 -19.30
N ARG A 83 -14.33 0.23 -19.37
CA ARG A 83 -14.49 1.67 -19.55
C ARG A 83 -14.57 2.35 -18.19
N TYR A 84 -13.41 2.66 -17.60
CA TYR A 84 -13.33 3.42 -16.34
C TYR A 84 -14.16 4.72 -16.42
N GLY A 85 -15.11 4.87 -15.50
CA GLY A 85 -16.06 5.97 -15.46
C GLY A 85 -17.48 5.58 -15.90
N THR A 86 -17.61 4.55 -16.73
CA THR A 86 -18.91 3.92 -17.06
C THR A 86 -19.07 2.61 -16.32
N ASP A 87 -18.11 1.70 -16.49
CA ASP A 87 -18.07 0.43 -15.78
C ASP A 87 -17.52 0.68 -14.35
N ARG A 88 -17.93 -0.14 -13.38
CA ARG A 88 -17.63 0.06 -11.95
C ARG A 88 -16.65 -0.97 -11.43
N ILE A 89 -15.59 -0.48 -10.79
CA ILE A 89 -14.62 -1.31 -10.09
C ILE A 89 -15.32 -1.92 -8.87
N ARG A 90 -15.29 -3.25 -8.77
CA ARG A 90 -15.76 -4.02 -7.62
C ARG A 90 -14.67 -5.01 -7.29
N GLY A 91 -13.88 -4.72 -6.27
CA GLY A 91 -12.70 -5.51 -5.97
C GLY A 91 -12.43 -5.72 -4.50
N VAL A 92 -11.42 -6.54 -4.24
CA VAL A 92 -10.84 -6.77 -2.92
C VAL A 92 -9.34 -6.53 -2.99
N ASN A 93 -8.78 -6.14 -1.86
CA ASN A 93 -7.35 -6.08 -1.65
C ASN A 93 -6.82 -7.47 -1.27
N LEU A 94 -5.62 -7.80 -1.75
CA LEU A 94 -4.86 -8.96 -1.29
C LEU A 94 -3.82 -8.51 -0.24
N GLY A 95 -4.29 -7.75 0.76
CA GLY A 95 -3.49 -7.23 1.87
C GLY A 95 -2.95 -8.36 2.75
N GLY A 96 -1.81 -8.13 3.40
CA GLY A 96 -1.09 -9.15 4.17
C GLY A 96 -0.45 -10.27 3.34
N TRP A 97 -0.60 -10.27 2.00
CA TRP A 97 0.02 -11.29 1.15
C TRP A 97 1.47 -10.96 0.83
N LEU A 98 1.76 -9.94 0.00
CA LEU A 98 3.10 -9.61 -0.48
C LEU A 98 3.75 -8.42 0.24
N VAL A 99 3.00 -7.84 1.18
CA VAL A 99 3.44 -6.90 2.21
C VAL A 99 2.80 -7.39 3.50
N ILE A 100 3.63 -7.68 4.49
CA ILE A 100 3.18 -8.33 5.73
C ILE A 100 2.62 -7.29 6.70
N GLU A 101 1.43 -7.59 7.24
CA GLU A 101 0.74 -6.76 8.21
C GLU A 101 0.33 -7.59 9.43
N PRO A 102 0.79 -7.22 10.65
CA PRO A 102 0.54 -8.02 11.84
C PRO A 102 -0.93 -8.31 12.14
N PHE A 103 -1.83 -7.39 11.81
CA PHE A 103 -3.25 -7.60 12.05
C PHE A 103 -3.88 -8.56 11.02
N ILE A 104 -3.29 -8.70 9.83
CA ILE A 104 -3.81 -9.66 8.83
C ILE A 104 -3.21 -11.04 9.07
N THR A 105 -1.92 -11.13 9.42
CA THR A 105 -1.18 -12.38 9.61
C THR A 105 -0.46 -12.44 10.97
N PRO A 106 -1.22 -12.43 12.09
CA PRO A 106 -0.64 -12.35 13.43
C PRO A 106 0.31 -13.48 13.79
N SER A 107 0.18 -14.69 13.20
CA SER A 107 1.04 -15.83 13.56
C SER A 107 2.52 -15.59 13.24
N LEU A 108 2.82 -14.76 12.23
CA LEU A 108 4.19 -14.34 11.91
C LEU A 108 4.83 -13.49 13.03
N PHE A 109 4.02 -12.87 13.88
CA PHE A 109 4.45 -11.98 14.96
C PHE A 109 4.27 -12.60 16.36
N ASP A 110 3.27 -13.45 16.55
CA ASP A 110 2.98 -14.14 17.82
C ASP A 110 4.13 -15.02 18.33
N GLN A 111 5.06 -15.39 17.45
CA GLN A 111 6.28 -16.13 17.81
C GLN A 111 7.28 -15.27 18.62
N PHE A 112 7.08 -13.95 18.69
CA PHE A 112 7.92 -13.03 19.43
C PHE A 112 7.18 -12.46 20.63
N SER A 113 7.89 -12.24 21.71
CA SER A 113 7.37 -11.46 22.84
C SER A 113 7.28 -9.98 22.47
N PRO A 114 6.31 -9.21 23.00
CA PRO A 114 6.21 -7.77 22.74
C PRO A 114 7.49 -6.99 23.07
N ALA A 115 8.29 -7.47 24.05
CA ALA A 115 9.56 -6.87 24.43
C ALA A 115 10.64 -6.95 23.33
N GLU A 116 10.48 -7.82 22.33
CA GLU A 116 11.41 -7.94 21.21
C GLU A 116 11.19 -6.89 20.13
N GLY A 117 10.09 -6.14 20.18
CA GLY A 117 9.84 -5.00 19.28
C GLY A 117 9.69 -5.36 17.81
N VAL A 118 9.23 -6.58 17.50
CA VAL A 118 8.93 -7.01 16.12
C VAL A 118 7.51 -6.55 15.77
N VAL A 119 7.40 -5.43 15.07
CA VAL A 119 6.11 -4.74 14.84
C VAL A 119 5.74 -4.57 13.36
N ASP A 120 6.65 -4.92 12.45
CA ASP A 120 6.53 -4.79 10.99
C ASP A 120 7.47 -5.76 10.27
N GLU A 121 7.40 -5.78 8.93
CA GLU A 121 8.20 -6.69 8.10
C GLU A 121 9.72 -6.40 8.18
N TRP A 122 10.12 -5.13 8.38
CA TRP A 122 11.52 -4.78 8.65
C TRP A 122 12.03 -5.46 9.92
N GLY A 123 11.30 -5.32 11.02
CA GLY A 123 11.61 -5.95 12.30
C GLY A 123 11.61 -7.46 12.21
N LEU A 124 10.63 -8.04 11.50
CA LEU A 124 10.50 -9.48 11.27
C LEU A 124 11.75 -10.04 10.56
N CYS A 125 12.11 -9.44 9.43
CA CYS A 125 13.26 -9.89 8.65
C CYS A 125 14.58 -9.67 9.39
N THR A 126 14.70 -8.56 10.13
CA THR A 126 15.87 -8.28 10.98
C THR A 126 16.04 -9.36 12.05
N LYS A 127 14.94 -9.72 12.71
CA LYS A 127 14.96 -10.66 13.84
C LYS A 127 15.23 -12.11 13.40
N LEU A 128 14.62 -12.55 12.30
CA LEU A 128 14.78 -13.89 11.77
C LEU A 128 16.12 -14.09 11.04
N GLY A 129 16.65 -13.02 10.43
CA GLY A 129 17.76 -13.12 9.50
C GLY A 129 17.34 -13.67 8.13
N PRO A 130 18.23 -13.60 7.12
CA PRO A 130 17.86 -13.74 5.71
C PRO A 130 17.33 -15.14 5.34
N GLU A 131 17.90 -16.21 5.88
CA GLU A 131 17.52 -17.59 5.54
C GLU A 131 16.15 -17.95 6.12
N GLU A 132 15.94 -17.67 7.40
CA GLU A 132 14.69 -18.00 8.09
C GLU A 132 13.55 -17.07 7.66
N ALA A 133 13.82 -15.76 7.44
CA ALA A 133 12.83 -14.85 6.87
C ALA A 133 12.37 -15.34 5.49
N ARG A 134 13.31 -15.76 4.61
CA ARG A 134 12.95 -16.34 3.31
C ARG A 134 12.09 -17.58 3.47
N ARG A 135 12.47 -18.51 4.35
CA ARG A 135 11.72 -19.75 4.57
C ARG A 135 10.29 -19.49 5.05
N GLN A 136 10.10 -18.58 6.01
CA GLN A 136 8.76 -18.24 6.53
C GLN A 136 7.92 -17.48 5.50
N LEU A 137 8.50 -16.46 4.84
CA LEU A 137 7.78 -15.65 3.85
C LEU A 137 7.44 -16.45 2.59
N GLU A 138 8.30 -17.36 2.13
CA GLU A 138 8.00 -18.23 0.99
C GLU A 138 6.85 -19.18 1.31
N LYS A 139 6.86 -19.79 2.51
CA LYS A 139 5.74 -20.61 2.98
C LYS A 139 4.45 -19.79 3.01
N HIS A 140 4.50 -18.58 3.58
CA HIS A 140 3.36 -17.67 3.64
C HIS A 140 2.82 -17.30 2.25
N TYR A 141 3.69 -16.82 1.36
CA TYR A 141 3.29 -16.41 0.01
C TYR A 141 2.70 -17.57 -0.81
N ALA A 142 3.18 -18.80 -0.59
CA ALA A 142 2.68 -20.00 -1.26
C ALA A 142 1.31 -20.49 -0.79
N SER A 143 0.94 -20.21 0.46
CA SER A 143 -0.27 -20.79 1.06
C SER A 143 -1.34 -19.77 1.46
N PHE A 144 -0.98 -18.50 1.70
CA PHE A 144 -1.93 -17.51 2.18
C PHE A 144 -2.91 -17.11 1.08
N ILE A 145 -2.43 -16.71 -0.10
CA ILE A 145 -3.28 -16.51 -1.28
C ILE A 145 -2.94 -17.57 -2.33
N THR A 146 -3.97 -18.23 -2.84
CA THR A 146 -3.87 -19.35 -3.78
C THR A 146 -4.73 -19.12 -5.02
N GLU A 147 -4.60 -19.98 -6.02
CA GLU A 147 -5.47 -19.93 -7.20
C GLU A 147 -6.97 -20.05 -6.85
N ASP A 148 -7.32 -20.88 -5.85
CA ASP A 148 -8.71 -21.06 -5.44
C ASP A 148 -9.33 -19.76 -4.93
N ASP A 149 -8.52 -18.89 -4.32
CA ASP A 149 -8.95 -17.57 -3.86
C ASP A 149 -9.37 -16.69 -5.05
N PHE A 150 -8.60 -16.66 -6.14
CA PHE A 150 -8.98 -15.92 -7.35
C PHE A 150 -10.26 -16.46 -8.00
N ARG A 151 -10.43 -17.79 -8.02
CA ARG A 151 -11.67 -18.43 -8.48
C ARG A 151 -12.88 -17.98 -7.64
N ARG A 152 -12.72 -17.94 -6.31
CA ARG A 152 -13.77 -17.49 -5.38
C ARG A 152 -14.06 -16.00 -5.55
N ILE A 153 -13.04 -15.15 -5.67
CA ILE A 153 -13.20 -13.71 -5.90
C ILE A 153 -14.05 -13.45 -7.14
N ALA A 154 -13.78 -14.14 -8.25
CA ALA A 154 -14.62 -14.03 -9.46
C ALA A 154 -16.07 -14.51 -9.18
N ALA A 155 -16.25 -15.63 -8.47
CA ALA A 155 -17.55 -16.15 -8.09
C ALA A 155 -18.35 -15.25 -7.13
N MET A 156 -17.68 -14.36 -6.39
CA MET A 156 -18.30 -13.31 -5.56
C MET A 156 -18.88 -12.15 -6.40
N GLY A 157 -18.78 -12.21 -7.73
CA GLY A 157 -19.22 -11.15 -8.63
C GLY A 157 -18.25 -9.97 -8.72
N LEU A 158 -17.03 -10.13 -8.20
CA LEU A 158 -15.98 -9.11 -8.27
C LEU A 158 -15.29 -9.16 -9.64
N ASN A 159 -14.72 -8.02 -10.05
CA ASN A 159 -14.07 -7.86 -11.35
C ASN A 159 -12.62 -7.36 -11.27
N HIS A 160 -12.17 -6.95 -10.08
CA HIS A 160 -10.79 -6.50 -9.84
C HIS A 160 -10.20 -7.09 -8.56
N VAL A 161 -8.86 -7.16 -8.52
CA VAL A 161 -8.08 -7.30 -7.29
C VAL A 161 -7.02 -6.20 -7.21
N ARG A 162 -6.76 -5.68 -6.02
CA ARG A 162 -5.61 -4.79 -5.73
C ARG A 162 -4.54 -5.60 -5.00
N ILE A 163 -3.32 -5.60 -5.53
CA ILE A 163 -2.18 -6.37 -5.01
C ILE A 163 -1.12 -5.37 -4.51
N PRO A 164 -1.07 -5.11 -3.20
CA PRO A 164 0.00 -4.35 -2.56
C PRO A 164 1.35 -5.05 -2.74
N ILE A 165 2.38 -4.32 -3.15
CA ILE A 165 3.76 -4.83 -3.18
C ILE A 165 4.72 -3.87 -2.49
N GLY A 166 5.67 -4.42 -1.75
CA GLY A 166 6.76 -3.65 -1.17
C GLY A 166 7.87 -3.38 -2.19
N TYR A 167 8.62 -2.29 -2.02
CA TYR A 167 9.72 -1.98 -2.93
C TYR A 167 10.80 -3.07 -2.99
N TRP A 168 10.91 -3.89 -1.93
CA TRP A 168 11.82 -5.03 -1.86
C TRP A 168 11.51 -6.15 -2.85
N ALA A 169 10.32 -6.16 -3.46
CA ALA A 169 9.99 -6.98 -4.62
C ALA A 169 10.89 -6.66 -5.83
N VAL A 170 11.36 -5.41 -5.94
CA VAL A 170 12.13 -4.91 -7.10
C VAL A 170 13.60 -4.70 -6.74
N LEU A 171 13.86 -3.96 -5.67
CA LEU A 171 15.20 -3.51 -5.28
C LEU A 171 15.33 -3.47 -3.75
N VAL A 172 16.45 -3.98 -3.23
CA VAL A 172 16.81 -3.96 -1.81
C VAL A 172 18.27 -3.52 -1.72
N ASP A 173 18.58 -2.63 -0.77
CA ASP A 173 19.94 -2.20 -0.47
C ASP A 173 20.55 -3.11 0.59
N SER A 174 21.87 -3.21 0.64
CA SER A 174 22.57 -4.11 1.56
C SER A 174 22.30 -3.86 3.05
N SER A 175 21.81 -2.67 3.41
CA SER A 175 21.44 -2.31 4.79
C SER A 175 19.99 -2.64 5.15
N GLU A 176 19.19 -3.06 4.18
CA GLU A 176 17.76 -3.35 4.34
C GLU A 176 17.58 -4.86 4.54
N PRO A 177 16.80 -5.30 5.55
CA PRO A 177 16.74 -6.71 5.95
C PRO A 177 15.81 -7.56 5.08
N TYR A 178 15.05 -6.95 4.17
CA TYR A 178 13.98 -7.62 3.43
C TYR A 178 14.47 -8.78 2.55
N VAL A 179 13.59 -9.76 2.36
CA VAL A 179 13.84 -10.85 1.40
C VAL A 179 13.63 -10.33 -0.02
N SER A 180 14.74 -10.03 -0.68
CA SER A 180 14.74 -9.47 -2.04
C SER A 180 14.05 -10.38 -3.05
N ARG A 181 13.19 -9.77 -3.88
CA ARG A 181 12.55 -10.33 -5.09
C ARG A 181 11.60 -11.52 -4.92
N LEU A 182 11.51 -12.12 -3.74
CA LEU A 182 10.63 -13.26 -3.51
C LEU A 182 9.16 -12.92 -3.80
N SER A 183 8.67 -11.78 -3.30
CA SER A 183 7.29 -11.34 -3.54
C SER A 183 6.98 -11.03 -5.01
N TRP A 184 7.99 -10.71 -5.83
CA TRP A 184 7.80 -10.48 -7.26
C TRP A 184 7.38 -11.74 -8.00
N ASP A 185 7.95 -12.89 -7.65
CA ASP A 185 7.59 -14.17 -8.29
C ASP A 185 6.12 -14.54 -8.00
N TYR A 186 5.68 -14.31 -6.76
CA TYR A 186 4.28 -14.54 -6.36
C TYR A 186 3.31 -13.49 -6.93
N LEU A 187 3.74 -12.24 -7.12
CA LEU A 187 2.96 -11.23 -7.85
C LEU A 187 2.62 -11.73 -9.26
N LEU A 188 3.62 -12.23 -10.00
CA LEU A 188 3.40 -12.75 -11.35
C LEU A 188 2.47 -13.97 -11.34
N LYS A 189 2.60 -14.86 -10.36
CA LYS A 189 1.70 -15.99 -10.16
C LYS A 189 0.26 -15.54 -9.93
N GLY A 190 0.06 -14.55 -9.05
CA GLY A 190 -1.24 -13.94 -8.78
C GLY A 190 -1.88 -13.29 -10.01
N ILE A 191 -1.08 -12.59 -10.82
CA ILE A 191 -1.57 -11.98 -12.07
C ILE A 191 -2.03 -13.06 -13.06
N GLN A 192 -1.34 -14.20 -13.14
CA GLN A 192 -1.76 -15.31 -14.00
C GLN A 192 -3.06 -15.97 -13.51
N TRP A 193 -3.24 -16.10 -12.20
CA TRP A 193 -4.52 -16.54 -11.64
C TRP A 193 -5.64 -15.53 -11.94
N ALA A 194 -5.37 -14.23 -11.78
CA ALA A 194 -6.31 -13.17 -12.15
C ALA A 194 -6.75 -13.28 -13.61
N ARG A 195 -5.78 -13.42 -14.52
CA ARG A 195 -6.03 -13.66 -15.94
C ARG A 195 -6.95 -14.85 -16.17
N LYS A 196 -6.63 -16.00 -15.58
CA LYS A 196 -7.38 -17.26 -15.77
C LYS A 196 -8.86 -17.11 -15.42
N TYR A 197 -9.17 -16.31 -14.40
CA TYR A 197 -10.54 -16.04 -13.96
C TYR A 197 -11.10 -14.71 -14.43
N GLY A 198 -10.47 -14.04 -15.41
CA GLY A 198 -10.98 -12.81 -16.01
C GLY A 198 -10.96 -11.57 -15.11
N LEU A 199 -10.22 -11.61 -14.00
CA LEU A 199 -10.06 -10.52 -13.04
C LEU A 199 -8.98 -9.54 -13.51
N ARG A 200 -9.26 -8.25 -13.39
CA ARG A 200 -8.28 -7.17 -13.64
C ARG A 200 -7.49 -6.88 -12.37
N VAL A 201 -6.23 -6.51 -12.51
CA VAL A 201 -5.29 -6.30 -11.42
C VAL A 201 -4.90 -4.83 -11.34
N MET A 202 -5.02 -4.28 -10.15
CA MET A 202 -4.28 -3.10 -9.74
C MET A 202 -3.03 -3.55 -8.99
N VAL A 203 -1.86 -3.41 -9.63
CA VAL A 203 -0.59 -3.56 -8.91
C VAL A 203 -0.26 -2.23 -8.29
N GLU A 204 -0.01 -2.15 -6.99
CA GLU A 204 0.41 -0.89 -6.39
C GLU A 204 1.61 -1.00 -5.47
N LEU A 205 2.45 0.02 -5.54
CA LEU A 205 3.59 0.15 -4.66
C LEU A 205 3.11 0.61 -3.30
N HIS A 206 3.10 -0.31 -2.35
CA HIS A 206 2.56 -0.07 -1.02
C HIS A 206 3.59 0.52 -0.05
N SER A 207 4.87 0.52 -0.44
CA SER A 207 5.99 0.94 0.40
C SER A 207 7.04 1.70 -0.40
N ALA A 208 7.50 2.82 0.15
CA ALA A 208 8.69 3.52 -0.31
C ALA A 208 9.90 3.25 0.60
N PRO A 209 11.15 3.24 0.07
CA PRO A 209 12.36 3.35 0.87
C PRO A 209 12.27 4.48 1.90
N GLY A 210 12.65 4.18 3.13
CA GLY A 210 12.52 5.12 4.26
C GLY A 210 11.10 5.27 4.83
N SER A 211 10.08 4.60 4.27
CA SER A 211 8.65 4.77 4.60
C SER A 211 8.08 6.14 4.27
N GLN A 212 6.90 6.14 3.65
CA GLN A 212 6.11 7.32 3.29
C GLN A 212 5.09 7.72 4.37
N ASN A 213 4.88 6.89 5.39
CA ASN A 213 3.87 7.12 6.42
C ASN A 213 4.24 6.63 7.83
N GLY A 214 5.35 5.93 8.02
CA GLY A 214 5.81 5.47 9.32
C GLY A 214 4.89 4.45 9.99
N TRP A 215 4.02 3.78 9.24
CA TRP A 215 3.15 2.73 9.73
C TRP A 215 3.67 1.34 9.31
N ASN A 216 3.23 0.30 10.01
CA ASN A 216 3.72 -1.06 9.80
C ASN A 216 3.49 -1.58 8.36
N HIS A 217 2.35 -1.24 7.76
CA HIS A 217 2.00 -1.65 6.40
C HIS A 217 2.86 -0.98 5.32
N SER A 218 3.62 0.09 5.61
CA SER A 218 4.68 0.52 4.69
C SER A 218 5.96 -0.32 4.81
N GLY A 219 5.94 -1.42 5.56
CA GLY A 219 7.07 -2.31 5.84
C GLY A 219 8.01 -1.86 6.98
N LYS A 220 7.94 -0.59 7.40
CA LYS A 220 8.80 -0.03 8.46
C LYS A 220 8.09 1.10 9.23
N SER A 221 7.72 0.79 10.46
CA SER A 221 7.09 1.72 11.39
C SER A 221 8.09 2.74 11.93
N GLY A 222 7.58 3.91 12.34
CA GLY A 222 8.36 4.95 12.99
C GLY A 222 8.67 6.13 12.07
N GLN A 223 9.95 6.45 11.87
CA GLN A 223 10.35 7.67 11.17
C GLN A 223 9.98 7.60 9.68
N ILE A 224 9.33 8.66 9.18
CA ILE A 224 9.12 8.89 7.76
C ILE A 224 10.40 9.47 7.15
N GLY A 225 11.05 8.69 6.30
CA GLY A 225 12.30 9.00 5.61
C GLY A 225 12.16 9.16 4.09
N TRP A 226 11.00 8.84 3.50
CA TRP A 226 10.65 9.28 2.14
C TRP A 226 10.18 10.73 2.20
N LEU A 227 10.61 11.63 1.32
CA LEU A 227 10.23 13.06 1.48
C LEU A 227 11.07 13.87 2.45
N ASN A 228 11.79 13.20 3.36
CA ASN A 228 12.06 13.78 4.67
C ASN A 228 13.41 13.31 5.25
N GLY A 229 14.05 14.18 6.02
CA GLY A 229 15.39 13.95 6.56
C GLY A 229 16.50 13.92 5.50
N THR A 230 17.71 13.58 5.94
CA THR A 230 18.95 13.68 5.13
C THR A 230 18.92 12.79 3.88
N LEU A 231 18.26 11.63 3.94
CA LEU A 231 18.14 10.69 2.82
C LEU A 231 16.81 10.82 2.05
N GLY A 232 16.02 11.88 2.33
CA GLY A 232 14.67 12.05 1.81
C GLY A 232 14.58 12.07 0.28
N ASP A 233 15.45 12.84 -0.37
CA ASP A 233 15.50 12.95 -1.83
C ASP A 233 16.02 11.67 -2.48
N GLU A 234 16.98 11.00 -1.85
CA GLU A 234 17.51 9.72 -2.34
C GLU A 234 16.45 8.63 -2.28
N ASN A 235 15.73 8.52 -1.16
CA ASN A 235 14.61 7.61 -1.00
C ASN A 235 13.52 7.87 -2.03
N ALA A 236 13.17 9.13 -2.28
CA ALA A 236 12.16 9.49 -3.28
C ALA A 236 12.60 9.18 -4.71
N LYS A 237 13.87 9.42 -5.04
CA LYS A 237 14.45 9.03 -6.32
C LYS A 237 14.46 7.51 -6.49
N ARG A 238 14.83 6.76 -5.44
CA ARG A 238 14.84 5.30 -5.44
C ARG A 238 13.43 4.74 -5.64
N THR A 239 12.43 5.32 -4.98
CA THR A 239 11.00 5.03 -5.19
C THR A 239 10.61 5.22 -6.64
N LEU A 240 10.98 6.36 -7.26
CA LEU A 240 10.66 6.64 -8.65
C LEU A 240 11.31 5.62 -9.61
N GLU A 241 12.57 5.25 -9.37
CA GLU A 241 13.22 4.23 -10.21
C GLU A 241 12.58 2.85 -10.08
N ILE A 242 12.15 2.45 -8.88
CA ILE A 242 11.40 1.21 -8.66
C ILE A 242 10.10 1.21 -9.48
N ILE A 243 9.35 2.30 -9.45
CA ILE A 243 8.11 2.44 -10.23
C ILE A 243 8.40 2.37 -11.73
N LYS A 244 9.47 3.03 -12.20
CA LYS A 244 9.89 2.97 -13.60
C LYS A 244 10.23 1.54 -14.03
N ASP A 245 10.87 0.75 -13.17
CA ASP A 245 11.19 -0.64 -13.47
C ASP A 245 9.93 -1.51 -13.54
N MET A 246 8.97 -1.32 -12.64
CA MET A 246 7.65 -1.96 -12.70
C MET A 246 6.91 -1.58 -13.99
N VAL A 247 6.85 -0.30 -14.33
CA VAL A 247 6.17 0.20 -15.54
C VAL A 247 6.82 -0.35 -16.80
N ARG A 248 8.15 -0.35 -16.91
CA ARG A 248 8.85 -0.94 -18.07
C ARG A 248 8.49 -2.41 -18.25
N TYR A 249 8.34 -3.14 -17.14
CA TYR A 249 7.98 -4.54 -17.19
C TYR A 249 6.53 -4.76 -17.65
N PHE A 250 5.58 -4.02 -17.05
CA PHE A 250 4.15 -4.19 -17.32
C PHE A 250 3.62 -3.40 -18.52
N ASN A 251 4.42 -2.53 -19.14
CA ASN A 251 4.05 -1.81 -20.37
C ASN A 251 4.13 -2.69 -21.63
N LYS A 252 4.43 -3.99 -21.50
CA LYS A 252 4.43 -4.92 -22.63
C LYS A 252 2.99 -5.36 -22.95
N PRO A 253 2.66 -5.60 -24.24
CA PRO A 253 1.28 -5.90 -24.66
C PRO A 253 0.62 -7.05 -23.89
N GLU A 254 1.40 -8.06 -23.52
CA GLU A 254 0.93 -9.24 -22.81
C GLU A 254 0.45 -8.98 -21.38
N TRP A 255 0.63 -7.79 -20.82
CA TRP A 255 0.13 -7.42 -19.49
C TRP A 255 -0.99 -6.39 -19.54
N ALA A 256 -1.18 -5.71 -20.68
CA ALA A 256 -1.99 -4.50 -20.77
C ALA A 256 -3.47 -4.70 -20.40
N HIS A 257 -4.03 -5.88 -20.71
CA HIS A 257 -5.43 -6.19 -20.42
C HIS A 257 -5.67 -6.63 -18.97
N VAL A 258 -4.71 -7.33 -18.38
CA VAL A 258 -4.82 -7.86 -17.01
C VAL A 258 -4.34 -6.85 -15.96
N ILE A 259 -3.43 -5.93 -16.29
CA ILE A 259 -2.94 -4.86 -15.39
C ILE A 259 -3.29 -3.47 -15.94
N PRO A 260 -4.59 -3.12 -16.01
CA PRO A 260 -5.02 -1.83 -16.53
C PRO A 260 -4.76 -0.66 -15.57
N VAL A 261 -4.43 -0.93 -14.30
CA VAL A 261 -4.26 0.07 -13.24
C VAL A 261 -2.95 -0.19 -12.49
N LEU A 262 -2.19 0.88 -12.23
CA LEU A 262 -0.98 0.84 -11.41
C LEU A 262 -1.05 1.93 -10.34
N GLY A 263 -0.95 1.55 -9.07
CA GLY A 263 -0.88 2.51 -7.98
C GLY A 263 0.55 2.96 -7.71
N VAL A 264 0.75 4.28 -7.73
CA VAL A 264 2.08 4.90 -7.76
C VAL A 264 2.73 4.84 -6.38
N LEU A 265 1.99 5.17 -5.33
CA LEU A 265 2.44 5.03 -3.95
C LEU A 265 1.25 5.06 -3.00
N ASN A 266 1.14 4.04 -2.15
CA ASN A 266 0.11 3.96 -1.12
C ASN A 266 0.30 5.00 -0.02
N GLU A 267 -0.79 5.66 0.39
CA GLU A 267 -0.91 6.42 1.64
C GLU A 267 0.31 7.25 2.09
N PRO A 268 0.88 8.16 1.29
CA PRO A 268 1.85 9.10 1.84
C PRO A 268 1.19 9.94 2.94
N ALA A 269 1.77 10.00 4.13
CA ALA A 269 1.24 10.78 5.23
C ALA A 269 1.55 12.27 5.03
N ILE A 270 0.89 12.92 4.07
CA ILE A 270 1.22 14.29 3.65
C ILE A 270 1.07 15.29 4.80
N PHE A 271 0.17 15.02 5.75
CA PHE A 271 0.04 15.80 6.98
C PHE A 271 1.29 15.82 7.88
N ARG A 272 2.26 14.92 7.65
CA ARG A 272 3.58 14.86 8.31
C ARG A 272 4.75 15.17 7.36
N LEU A 273 4.48 15.54 6.11
CA LEU A 273 5.47 15.81 5.07
C LEU A 273 5.32 17.23 4.52
N ASP A 274 6.33 17.69 3.78
CA ASP A 274 6.19 18.88 2.96
C ASP A 274 5.23 18.59 1.78
N LYS A 275 4.04 19.18 1.87
CA LYS A 275 2.97 19.02 0.88
C LYS A 275 3.40 19.40 -0.53
N ASP A 276 4.19 20.46 -0.69
CA ASP A 276 4.60 20.93 -2.02
C ASP A 276 5.65 20.01 -2.63
N ARG A 277 6.51 19.41 -1.81
CA ARG A 277 7.45 18.37 -2.26
C ARG A 277 6.74 17.09 -2.69
N VAL A 278 5.75 16.62 -1.93
CA VAL A 278 4.95 15.45 -2.35
C VAL A 278 4.21 15.73 -3.65
N LYS A 279 3.56 16.90 -3.76
CA LYS A 279 2.92 17.34 -4.99
C LYS A 279 3.90 17.45 -6.16
N ALA A 280 5.12 17.94 -5.94
CA ALA A 280 6.15 17.98 -6.97
C ALA A 280 6.55 16.57 -7.43
N TRP A 281 6.75 15.64 -6.49
CA TRP A 281 7.08 14.25 -6.79
C TRP A 281 5.94 13.51 -7.52
N TYR A 282 4.67 13.80 -7.23
CA TYR A 282 3.55 13.29 -8.03
C TYR A 282 3.60 13.77 -9.49
N ARG A 283 3.99 15.02 -9.74
CA ARG A 283 4.17 15.53 -11.11
C ARG A 283 5.35 14.85 -11.80
N GLU A 284 6.48 14.76 -11.11
CA GLU A 284 7.70 14.13 -11.64
C GLU A 284 7.47 12.65 -11.96
N SER A 285 6.85 11.91 -11.05
CA SER A 285 6.53 10.50 -11.27
C SER A 285 5.57 10.31 -12.46
N TYR A 286 4.54 11.14 -12.58
CA TYR A 286 3.65 11.09 -13.74
C TYR A 286 4.43 11.31 -15.04
N ASP A 287 5.22 12.37 -15.12
CA ASP A 287 5.97 12.73 -16.33
C ASP A 287 6.98 11.62 -16.68
N ALA A 288 7.69 11.08 -15.70
CA ALA A 288 8.64 9.99 -15.89
C ALA A 288 7.99 8.68 -16.33
N ILE A 289 6.81 8.35 -15.82
CA ILE A 289 6.05 7.17 -16.23
C ILE A 289 5.52 7.36 -17.66
N ARG A 290 4.96 8.53 -17.99
CA ARG A 290 4.48 8.82 -19.35
C ARG A 290 5.59 8.97 -20.38
N GLN A 291 6.82 9.27 -19.98
CA GLN A 291 7.99 9.14 -20.87
C GLN A 291 8.25 7.69 -21.29
N ILE A 292 7.87 6.71 -20.46
CA ILE A 292 8.02 5.27 -20.77
C ILE A 292 6.81 4.77 -21.58
N THR A 293 5.60 5.10 -21.15
CA THR A 293 4.38 4.54 -21.75
C THR A 293 3.91 5.32 -22.97
N GLY A 294 4.23 6.61 -23.05
CA GLY A 294 3.57 7.59 -23.90
C GLY A 294 2.26 8.08 -23.29
N HIS A 295 1.89 9.33 -23.59
CA HIS A 295 0.57 9.90 -23.25
C HIS A 295 -0.56 9.12 -23.93
N GLY A 296 -1.66 8.88 -23.21
CA GLY A 296 -2.81 8.10 -23.66
C GLY A 296 -2.63 6.59 -23.59
N ASN A 297 -1.42 6.12 -23.28
CA ASN A 297 -1.02 4.71 -23.29
C ASN A 297 -0.59 4.23 -21.90
N GLY A 298 -0.45 2.91 -21.76
CA GLY A 298 -0.10 2.26 -20.49
C GLY A 298 -1.25 2.24 -19.47
N PRO A 299 -0.98 1.86 -18.22
CA PRO A 299 -2.01 1.75 -17.19
C PRO A 299 -2.56 3.12 -16.77
N TYR A 300 -3.76 3.10 -16.18
CA TYR A 300 -4.22 4.20 -15.34
C TYR A 300 -3.33 4.29 -14.10
N LEU A 301 -2.88 5.50 -13.77
CA LEU A 301 -2.02 5.75 -12.62
C LEU A 301 -2.87 6.23 -11.45
N THR A 302 -2.74 5.57 -10.30
CA THR A 302 -3.45 5.97 -9.08
C THR A 302 -2.52 6.73 -8.16
N TYR A 303 -3.05 7.82 -7.59
CA TYR A 303 -2.34 8.64 -6.63
C TYR A 303 -3.22 8.80 -5.38
N HIS A 304 -2.73 8.31 -4.24
CA HIS A 304 -3.43 8.47 -2.98
C HIS A 304 -3.50 9.95 -2.58
N GLU A 305 -4.65 10.40 -2.07
CA GLU A 305 -4.93 11.80 -1.73
C GLU A 305 -4.11 12.32 -0.52
N GLY A 306 -3.50 11.40 0.23
CA GLY A 306 -2.48 11.68 1.24
C GLY A 306 -3.03 12.28 2.53
N PHE A 307 -4.26 11.95 2.88
CA PHE A 307 -4.99 12.41 4.07
C PHE A 307 -5.22 13.92 4.11
N LEU A 308 -5.26 14.57 2.95
CA LEU A 308 -5.59 15.99 2.83
C LEU A 308 -7.06 16.23 2.49
N GLY A 309 -7.79 15.17 2.14
CA GLY A 309 -9.11 15.20 1.54
C GLY A 309 -9.05 15.50 0.04
N MET A 310 -10.01 14.94 -0.71
CA MET A 310 -10.14 15.15 -2.16
C MET A 310 -10.11 16.65 -2.57
N PRO A 311 -10.77 17.60 -1.88
CA PRO A 311 -10.74 19.02 -2.26
C PRO A 311 -9.34 19.65 -2.34
N ALA A 312 -8.35 19.13 -1.60
CA ALA A 312 -6.98 19.63 -1.63
C ALA A 312 -6.26 19.40 -2.97
N TRP A 313 -6.86 18.61 -3.86
CA TRP A 313 -6.37 18.24 -5.19
C TRP A 313 -7.10 18.95 -6.34
N ALA A 314 -8.03 19.86 -6.04
CA ALA A 314 -8.71 20.67 -7.06
C ALA A 314 -7.70 21.35 -7.99
N GLY A 315 -7.88 21.21 -9.30
CA GLY A 315 -7.00 21.77 -10.32
C GLY A 315 -5.66 21.04 -10.52
N PHE A 316 -5.28 20.10 -9.64
CA PHE A 316 -3.98 19.42 -9.73
C PHE A 316 -3.89 18.48 -10.94
N PHE A 317 -4.95 17.70 -11.19
CA PHE A 317 -4.94 16.64 -12.20
C PHE A 317 -5.44 17.03 -13.61
N THR A 318 -5.73 18.31 -13.84
CA THR A 318 -6.42 18.80 -15.06
C THR A 318 -5.67 18.58 -16.37
N LYS A 319 -4.35 18.42 -16.31
CA LYS A 319 -3.49 18.20 -17.49
C LYS A 319 -3.00 16.76 -17.66
N TYR A 320 -3.47 15.84 -16.82
CA TYR A 320 -2.97 14.47 -16.78
C TYR A 320 -3.98 13.49 -17.39
N ASP A 321 -3.50 12.60 -18.25
CA ASP A 321 -4.28 11.55 -18.88
C ASP A 321 -4.18 10.24 -18.10
N ARG A 322 -5.31 9.52 -18.05
CA ARG A 322 -5.42 8.21 -17.40
C ARG A 322 -4.88 8.23 -15.96
N VAL A 323 -5.36 9.20 -15.17
CA VAL A 323 -5.07 9.32 -13.74
C VAL A 323 -6.35 9.10 -12.93
N ILE A 324 -6.19 8.42 -11.80
CA ILE A 324 -7.23 8.20 -10.80
C ILE A 324 -6.74 8.77 -9.47
N LEU A 325 -7.55 9.63 -8.84
CA LEU A 325 -7.37 10.00 -7.44
C LEU A 325 -7.88 8.85 -6.56
N GLU A 326 -7.06 8.40 -5.63
CA GLU A 326 -7.38 7.30 -4.72
C GLU A 326 -7.61 7.85 -3.32
N THR A 327 -8.69 7.40 -2.67
CA THR A 327 -9.03 7.75 -1.28
C THR A 327 -9.38 6.50 -0.50
N HIS A 328 -8.99 6.46 0.77
CA HIS A 328 -9.31 5.37 1.69
C HIS A 328 -10.28 5.88 2.76
N THR A 329 -11.32 5.10 3.04
CA THR A 329 -12.42 5.54 3.89
C THR A 329 -12.68 4.56 5.03
N TYR A 330 -12.42 5.01 6.25
CA TYR A 330 -12.63 4.25 7.48
C TYR A 330 -13.32 5.13 8.54
N LEU A 331 -14.09 4.50 9.43
CA LEU A 331 -14.77 5.20 10.54
C LEU A 331 -14.03 5.09 11.88
N ILE A 332 -12.93 4.34 11.94
CA ILE A 332 -12.44 3.79 13.22
C ILE A 332 -11.17 4.46 13.76
N PHE A 333 -10.47 5.23 12.93
CA PHE A 333 -9.21 5.89 13.29
C PHE A 333 -9.40 7.32 13.82
N ASP A 334 -10.65 7.73 14.03
CA ASP A 334 -11.02 9.01 14.64
C ASP A 334 -12.00 8.76 15.79
N HIS A 335 -11.78 9.42 16.93
CA HIS A 335 -12.58 9.21 18.15
C HIS A 335 -14.06 9.62 17.95
N GLY A 336 -14.32 10.67 17.17
CA GLY A 336 -15.67 11.13 16.86
C GLY A 336 -16.42 10.19 15.92
N LEU A 337 -15.73 9.63 14.92
CA LEU A 337 -16.33 8.67 13.98
C LEU A 337 -16.58 7.30 14.62
N VAL A 338 -15.65 6.80 15.43
CA VAL A 338 -15.78 5.48 16.05
C VAL A 338 -16.81 5.46 17.18
N SER A 339 -17.06 6.60 17.84
CA SER A 339 -18.10 6.77 18.85
C SER A 339 -19.51 6.97 18.27
N MET A 340 -19.63 7.03 16.95
CA MET A 340 -20.90 7.22 16.27
C MET A 340 -21.85 6.03 16.52
N PRO A 341 -23.13 6.27 16.87
CA PRO A 341 -24.13 5.21 16.95
C PRO A 341 -24.20 4.38 15.66
N ARG A 342 -24.43 3.07 15.77
CA ARG A 342 -24.42 2.14 14.64
C ARG A 342 -25.36 2.57 13.52
N GLU A 343 -26.57 3.03 13.82
CA GLU A 343 -27.53 3.47 12.80
C GLU A 343 -27.00 4.66 11.99
N LYS A 344 -26.22 5.54 12.64
CA LYS A 344 -25.55 6.66 11.96
C LYS A 344 -24.35 6.17 11.16
N GLN A 345 -23.53 5.25 11.68
CA GLN A 345 -22.43 4.64 10.93
C GLN A 345 -22.93 3.97 9.65
N ALA A 346 -24.04 3.23 9.73
CA ALA A 346 -24.66 2.56 8.58
C ALA A 346 -25.12 3.52 7.47
N MET A 347 -25.41 4.79 7.80
CA MET A 347 -25.88 5.79 6.85
C MET A 347 -24.81 6.80 6.44
N PHE A 348 -23.70 6.87 7.19
CA PHE A 348 -22.61 7.81 6.92
C PHE A 348 -22.06 7.72 5.48
N PRO A 349 -21.84 6.52 4.90
CA PRO A 349 -21.39 6.41 3.51
C PRO A 349 -22.33 7.08 2.51
N CYS A 350 -23.65 6.88 2.70
CA CYS A 350 -24.67 7.41 1.80
C CYS A 350 -24.81 8.93 1.83
N GLY A 351 -24.40 9.57 2.92
CA GLY A 351 -24.36 11.01 3.06
C GLY A 351 -23.02 11.58 2.60
N SER A 352 -22.09 11.75 3.55
CA SER A 352 -20.85 12.49 3.36
C SER A 352 -19.98 11.88 2.25
N TRP A 353 -19.64 10.59 2.33
CA TRP A 353 -18.70 9.99 1.37
C TRP A 353 -19.24 9.94 -0.05
N ARG A 354 -20.52 9.60 -0.25
CA ARG A 354 -21.15 9.62 -1.56
C ARG A 354 -21.13 11.02 -2.18
N GLN A 355 -21.44 12.05 -1.39
CA GLN A 355 -21.43 13.43 -1.87
C GLN A 355 -20.00 13.90 -2.21
N ASP A 356 -19.03 13.59 -1.37
CA ASP A 356 -17.62 13.96 -1.60
C ASP A 356 -17.08 13.30 -2.88
N LEU A 357 -17.40 12.02 -3.10
CA LEU A 357 -17.05 11.32 -4.34
C LEU A 357 -17.70 11.94 -5.57
N ARG A 358 -18.99 12.28 -5.52
CA ARG A 358 -19.67 13.00 -6.63
C ARG A 358 -19.00 14.33 -6.93
N ASN A 359 -18.65 15.10 -5.91
CA ASN A 359 -17.98 16.38 -6.05
C ASN A 359 -16.59 16.21 -6.68
N SER A 360 -15.86 15.17 -6.26
CA SER A 360 -14.55 14.85 -6.81
C SER A 360 -14.64 14.45 -8.28
N MET A 361 -15.54 13.52 -8.62
CA MET A 361 -15.80 13.09 -10.01
C MET A 361 -16.22 14.25 -10.94
N ALA A 362 -16.95 15.23 -10.41
CA ALA A 362 -17.44 16.36 -11.18
C ALA A 362 -16.38 17.47 -11.39
N SER A 363 -15.51 17.73 -10.41
CA SER A 363 -14.68 18.95 -10.40
C SER A 363 -13.20 18.78 -10.05
N ILE A 364 -12.76 17.57 -9.68
CA ILE A 364 -11.40 17.34 -9.19
C ILE A 364 -10.67 16.34 -10.09
N ALA A 365 -11.08 15.08 -10.06
CA ALA A 365 -10.49 13.99 -10.83
C ALA A 365 -11.41 12.76 -10.82
N PRO A 366 -11.28 11.84 -11.80
CA PRO A 366 -11.78 10.48 -11.65
C PRO A 366 -11.26 9.90 -10.33
N THR A 367 -12.16 9.45 -9.46
CA THR A 367 -11.83 9.08 -8.08
C THR A 367 -12.36 7.68 -7.75
N MET A 368 -11.55 6.86 -7.09
CA MET A 368 -11.96 5.55 -6.60
C MET A 368 -11.67 5.41 -5.10
N VAL A 369 -12.41 4.52 -4.45
CA VAL A 369 -12.14 4.13 -3.06
C VAL A 369 -11.19 2.93 -3.08
N GLY A 370 -9.91 3.17 -2.78
CA GLY A 370 -8.86 2.14 -2.80
C GLY A 370 -8.96 1.17 -1.62
N GLU A 371 -9.51 1.63 -0.51
CA GLU A 371 -9.68 0.82 0.69
C GLU A 371 -10.87 1.26 1.55
N PHE A 372 -11.59 0.29 2.08
CA PHE A 372 -12.63 0.42 3.12
C PHE A 372 -12.88 -0.96 3.76
N SER A 373 -13.56 -1.02 4.90
CA SER A 373 -13.85 -2.30 5.56
C SER A 373 -15.24 -2.33 6.23
N LEU A 374 -15.53 -3.41 6.98
CA LEU A 374 -16.70 -3.53 7.84
C LEU A 374 -16.45 -2.99 9.26
N ALA A 375 -15.24 -2.49 9.54
CA ALA A 375 -14.85 -2.08 10.89
C ALA A 375 -15.65 -0.87 11.36
N THR A 376 -16.33 -1.05 12.50
CA THR A 376 -17.06 0.00 13.22
C THR A 376 -16.43 0.34 14.57
N ASN A 377 -15.36 -0.36 14.91
CA ASN A 377 -14.50 -0.18 16.07
C ASN A 377 -13.05 -0.52 15.67
N ASP A 378 -12.10 -0.28 16.57
CA ASP A 378 -10.70 -0.66 16.38
C ASP A 378 -10.27 -1.84 17.27
N CYS A 379 -11.17 -2.78 17.52
CA CYS A 379 -10.94 -3.93 18.41
C CYS A 379 -10.06 -5.03 17.83
N GLY A 380 -9.79 -4.97 16.53
CA GLY A 380 -9.02 -6.00 15.84
C GLY A 380 -7.64 -6.23 16.45
N LYS A 381 -7.25 -7.49 16.58
CA LYS A 381 -5.92 -7.88 17.08
C LYS A 381 -4.85 -7.21 16.23
N TYR A 382 -3.95 -6.46 16.87
CA TYR A 382 -2.84 -5.71 16.26
C TYR A 382 -3.24 -4.65 15.23
N LEU A 383 -4.52 -4.28 15.15
CA LEU A 383 -5.01 -3.33 14.16
C LEU A 383 -4.34 -1.96 14.28
N ASN A 384 -4.17 -1.46 15.51
CA ASN A 384 -3.41 -0.23 15.75
C ASN A 384 -1.88 -0.45 15.76
N GLY A 385 -1.42 -1.70 15.85
CA GLY A 385 -0.01 -2.08 15.94
C GLY A 385 0.25 -3.19 16.97
N VAL A 386 1.36 -3.92 16.79
CA VAL A 386 1.78 -4.96 17.76
C VAL A 386 2.09 -4.32 19.11
N GLY A 387 1.48 -4.84 20.17
CA GLY A 387 1.64 -4.33 21.53
C GLY A 387 0.88 -3.03 21.82
N LEU A 388 0.11 -2.50 20.87
CA LEU A 388 -0.74 -1.33 21.07
C LEU A 388 -2.17 -1.73 21.44
N GLY A 389 -2.83 -0.89 22.23
CA GLY A 389 -4.22 -1.07 22.66
C GLY A 389 -5.25 -0.58 21.63
N THR A 390 -6.46 -0.32 22.12
CA THR A 390 -7.61 0.12 21.30
C THR A 390 -8.18 1.44 21.84
N ARG A 391 -8.69 2.29 20.95
CA ARG A 391 -9.51 3.45 21.33
C ARG A 391 -10.83 2.97 21.91
N TYR A 392 -11.35 1.84 21.42
CA TYR A 392 -12.63 1.31 21.84
C TYR A 392 -12.69 1.00 23.35
N GLU A 393 -11.65 0.35 23.89
CA GLU A 393 -11.52 0.05 25.33
C GLU A 393 -10.80 1.15 26.11
N GLY A 394 -10.24 2.15 25.43
CA GLY A 394 -9.41 3.18 26.07
C GLY A 394 -8.10 2.64 26.61
N THR A 395 -7.47 1.73 25.86
CA THR A 395 -6.17 1.12 26.19
C THR A 395 -5.07 1.58 25.23
N LEU A 396 -5.42 2.22 24.12
CA LEU A 396 -4.45 2.81 23.19
C LEU A 396 -3.77 4.03 23.83
N VAL A 397 -2.44 4.06 23.76
CA VAL A 397 -1.61 5.19 24.18
C VAL A 397 -1.12 5.93 22.94
N GLU A 398 -1.53 7.19 22.79
CA GLU A 398 -1.14 8.06 21.69
C GLU A 398 -0.45 9.29 22.29
N ASN A 399 0.75 9.62 21.79
CA ASN A 399 1.55 10.76 22.30
C ASN A 399 1.81 10.74 23.82
N GLY A 400 1.88 9.55 24.42
CA GLY A 400 2.13 9.37 25.85
C GLY A 400 0.88 9.47 26.73
N GLU A 401 -0.29 9.67 26.15
CA GLU A 401 -1.57 9.72 26.86
C GLU A 401 -2.48 8.57 26.43
N THR A 402 -3.25 8.02 27.37
CA THR A 402 -4.24 7.00 27.06
C THR A 402 -5.50 7.66 26.51
N SER A 403 -5.96 7.22 25.34
CA SER A 403 -7.18 7.72 24.71
C SER A 403 -8.41 7.35 25.57
N PRO A 404 -9.39 8.26 25.79
CA PRO A 404 -10.61 7.94 26.52
C PRO A 404 -11.35 6.78 25.85
N ALA A 405 -11.85 5.82 26.65
CA ALA A 405 -12.61 4.69 26.12
C ALA A 405 -13.85 5.16 25.37
N VAL A 406 -13.98 4.73 24.11
CA VAL A 406 -15.17 4.98 23.28
C VAL A 406 -16.37 4.19 23.83
N CYS A 407 -16.13 2.95 24.27
CA CYS A 407 -17.11 2.13 24.96
C CYS A 407 -16.59 1.72 26.34
N PRO A 408 -16.92 2.48 27.41
CA PRO A 408 -16.55 2.11 28.77
C PRO A 408 -17.10 0.73 29.16
N GLY A 409 -16.20 -0.19 29.51
CA GLY A 409 -16.56 -1.56 29.93
C GLY A 409 -16.82 -2.54 28.79
N CYS A 410 -16.66 -2.14 27.53
CA CYS A 410 -16.60 -3.09 26.42
C CYS A 410 -15.35 -3.99 26.53
N ASN A 411 -15.43 -5.16 25.89
CA ASN A 411 -14.32 -6.11 25.77
C ASN A 411 -14.12 -6.43 24.29
N CYS A 412 -13.00 -5.99 23.73
CA CYS A 412 -12.71 -6.15 22.30
C CYS A 412 -12.53 -7.61 21.89
N THR A 413 -11.97 -8.45 22.77
CA THR A 413 -11.86 -9.89 22.49
C THR A 413 -13.23 -10.53 22.30
N ALA A 414 -14.22 -10.16 23.12
CA ALA A 414 -15.59 -10.65 22.97
C ALA A 414 -16.29 -10.04 21.75
N LEU A 415 -16.01 -8.77 21.42
CA LEU A 415 -16.62 -8.09 20.27
C LEU A 415 -16.11 -8.62 18.92
N GLU A 416 -14.86 -9.10 18.87
CA GLU A 416 -14.28 -9.73 17.66
C GLU A 416 -14.56 -11.24 17.58
N ASP A 417 -15.22 -11.86 18.58
CA ASP A 417 -15.66 -13.25 18.47
C ASP A 417 -16.91 -13.35 17.57
N TRP A 418 -16.67 -13.42 16.27
CA TRP A 418 -17.73 -13.45 15.25
C TRP A 418 -18.71 -14.61 15.40
N LYS A 419 -18.32 -15.70 16.07
CA LYS A 419 -19.20 -16.85 16.32
C LYS A 419 -20.33 -16.50 17.28
N THR A 420 -20.17 -15.44 18.06
CA THR A 420 -21.17 -14.94 19.02
C THR A 420 -22.03 -13.82 18.45
N TRP A 421 -21.73 -13.33 17.23
CA TRP A 421 -22.47 -12.24 16.62
C TRP A 421 -23.93 -12.63 16.37
N THR A 422 -24.83 -11.78 16.83
CA THR A 422 -26.27 -11.95 16.64
C THR A 422 -26.65 -11.72 15.18
N GLU A 423 -27.78 -12.29 14.76
CA GLU A 423 -28.33 -12.04 13.42
C GLU A 423 -28.62 -10.54 13.18
N ASP A 424 -29.00 -9.81 14.23
CA ASP A 424 -29.18 -8.35 14.16
C ASP A 424 -27.86 -7.64 13.81
N TYR A 425 -26.74 -8.06 14.41
CA TYR A 425 -25.43 -7.49 14.11
C TYR A 425 -24.97 -7.84 12.70
N LYS A 426 -25.14 -9.09 12.28
CA LYS A 426 -24.84 -9.52 10.90
C LYS A 426 -25.69 -8.76 9.88
N SER A 427 -26.98 -8.54 10.17
CA SER A 427 -27.88 -7.73 9.35
C SER A 427 -27.43 -6.27 9.27
N PHE A 428 -26.94 -5.71 10.37
CA PHE A 428 -26.32 -4.39 10.39
C PHE A 428 -25.08 -4.33 9.48
N LEU A 429 -24.13 -5.27 9.61
CA LEU A 429 -22.93 -5.34 8.76
C LEU A 429 -23.31 -5.46 7.28
N ARG A 430 -24.33 -6.26 6.97
CA ARG A 430 -24.85 -6.40 5.61
C ARG A 430 -25.39 -5.10 5.04
N GLN A 431 -26.18 -4.36 5.82
CA GLN A 431 -26.66 -3.04 5.42
C GLN A 431 -25.51 -2.05 5.25
N PHE A 432 -24.52 -2.10 6.15
CA PHE A 432 -23.40 -1.18 6.14
C PHE A 432 -22.53 -1.38 4.89
N ILE A 433 -22.12 -2.61 4.57
CA ILE A 433 -21.27 -2.86 3.40
C ILE A 433 -21.99 -2.56 2.08
N GLU A 434 -23.26 -2.93 1.92
CA GLU A 434 -23.96 -2.66 0.67
C GLU A 434 -24.19 -1.16 0.43
N ARG A 435 -24.42 -0.38 1.50
CA ARG A 435 -24.49 1.08 1.42
C ARG A 435 -23.13 1.71 1.14
N GLN A 436 -22.03 1.16 1.67
CA GLN A 436 -20.68 1.55 1.27
C GLN A 436 -20.46 1.30 -0.22
N MET A 437 -20.73 0.08 -0.70
CA MET A 437 -20.61 -0.27 -2.13
C MET A 437 -21.42 0.67 -3.04
N ASP A 438 -22.67 0.97 -2.69
CA ASP A 438 -23.52 1.89 -3.45
C ASP A 438 -23.04 3.35 -3.40
N ALA A 439 -22.57 3.81 -2.24
CA ALA A 439 -21.98 5.14 -2.09
C ALA A 439 -20.72 5.29 -2.95
N PHE A 440 -19.84 4.27 -2.95
CA PHE A 440 -18.56 4.32 -3.63
C PHE A 440 -18.67 4.17 -5.15
N GLU A 441 -19.77 3.59 -5.65
CA GLU A 441 -20.13 3.59 -7.07
C GLU A 441 -20.62 4.95 -7.61
N ALA A 442 -20.68 5.98 -6.75
CA ALA A 442 -20.70 7.38 -7.19
C ALA A 442 -19.34 7.86 -7.71
N GLY A 443 -18.26 7.19 -7.33
CA GLY A 443 -16.93 7.27 -7.94
C GLY A 443 -16.74 6.24 -9.06
N LEU A 444 -15.50 5.81 -9.28
CA LEU A 444 -15.14 4.74 -10.20
C LEU A 444 -15.45 3.34 -9.65
N GLY A 445 -15.69 3.22 -8.34
CA GLY A 445 -15.88 1.95 -7.65
C GLY A 445 -14.96 1.84 -6.43
N TRP A 446 -14.73 0.61 -6.00
CA TRP A 446 -14.17 0.32 -4.67
C TRP A 446 -13.34 -0.96 -4.60
N PHE A 447 -12.42 -1.00 -3.63
CA PHE A 447 -11.74 -2.21 -3.19
C PHE A 447 -11.91 -2.40 -1.67
N PHE A 448 -12.44 -3.55 -1.26
CA PHE A 448 -12.55 -3.88 0.17
C PHE A 448 -11.19 -4.28 0.75
N TRP A 449 -10.83 -3.75 1.91
CA TRP A 449 -9.66 -4.12 2.69
C TRP A 449 -10.08 -5.04 3.84
N THR A 450 -9.75 -6.33 3.82
CA THR A 450 -9.01 -7.11 2.80
C THR A 450 -9.80 -8.38 2.41
N TYR A 451 -9.32 -9.13 1.40
CA TYR A 451 -9.97 -10.37 0.97
C TYR A 451 -10.11 -11.37 2.11
N LYS A 452 -9.06 -11.59 2.90
CA LYS A 452 -9.12 -12.42 4.11
C LYS A 452 -8.04 -12.07 5.13
N THR A 453 -8.28 -12.46 6.37
CA THR A 453 -7.32 -12.42 7.47
C THR A 453 -6.96 -13.85 7.87
N GLU A 454 -5.75 -14.08 8.39
CA GLU A 454 -5.30 -15.40 8.83
C GLU A 454 -6.25 -15.95 9.89
N ASP A 455 -6.76 -17.17 9.65
CA ASP A 455 -7.72 -17.85 10.52
C ASP A 455 -8.90 -16.99 10.97
N HIS A 456 -9.29 -16.00 10.15
CA HIS A 456 -10.32 -15.02 10.46
C HIS A 456 -10.06 -14.23 11.74
N ALA A 457 -8.79 -13.96 12.05
CA ALA A 457 -8.37 -13.27 13.27
C ALA A 457 -8.99 -11.88 13.43
N ASN A 458 -9.39 -11.22 12.33
CA ASN A 458 -9.99 -9.90 12.34
C ASN A 458 -11.25 -9.83 11.45
N PRO A 459 -12.40 -10.33 11.94
CA PRO A 459 -13.63 -10.52 11.17
C PRO A 459 -14.19 -9.28 10.46
N HIS A 460 -14.01 -8.08 11.04
CA HIS A 460 -14.42 -6.83 10.40
C HIS A 460 -13.59 -6.43 9.16
N TRP A 461 -12.48 -7.13 8.93
CA TRP A 461 -11.53 -6.89 7.85
C TRP A 461 -11.45 -8.07 6.89
N ASP A 462 -12.35 -9.05 7.02
CA ASP A 462 -12.30 -10.33 6.31
C ASP A 462 -13.51 -10.48 5.37
N TYR A 463 -13.30 -10.17 4.09
CA TYR A 463 -14.35 -10.29 3.07
C TYR A 463 -14.82 -11.74 2.90
N LEU A 464 -13.87 -12.68 2.88
CA LEU A 464 -14.13 -14.11 2.69
C LEU A 464 -15.03 -14.65 3.81
N LEU A 465 -14.71 -14.37 5.08
CA LEU A 465 -15.55 -14.74 6.21
C LEU A 465 -16.95 -14.17 6.05
N GLY A 466 -17.05 -12.88 5.75
CA GLY A 466 -18.34 -12.23 5.60
C GLY A 466 -19.19 -12.81 4.46
N TRP A 467 -18.55 -13.27 3.39
CA TRP A 467 -19.20 -13.96 2.29
C TRP A 467 -19.66 -15.37 2.69
N GLU A 468 -18.82 -16.13 3.41
CA GLU A 468 -19.14 -17.47 3.91
C GLU A 468 -20.26 -17.46 4.97
N GLN A 469 -20.31 -16.40 5.79
CA GLN A 469 -21.29 -16.25 6.86
C GLN A 469 -22.51 -15.39 6.49
N GLY A 470 -22.53 -14.79 5.29
CA GLY A 470 -23.71 -14.14 4.70
C GLY A 470 -23.92 -12.64 5.04
N TRP A 471 -23.05 -12.01 5.83
CA TRP A 471 -23.12 -10.56 6.08
C TRP A 471 -22.43 -9.71 5.00
N VAL A 472 -21.81 -10.34 4.01
CA VAL A 472 -21.38 -9.72 2.75
C VAL A 472 -22.25 -10.30 1.61
N PRO A 473 -22.60 -9.51 0.57
CA PRO A 473 -23.30 -10.04 -0.61
C PRO A 473 -22.60 -11.23 -1.25
N HIS A 474 -23.39 -12.28 -1.53
CA HIS A 474 -22.88 -13.46 -2.25
C HIS A 474 -22.44 -13.12 -3.66
N ASP A 475 -23.13 -12.18 -4.30
CA ASP A 475 -22.75 -11.55 -5.55
C ASP A 475 -22.75 -10.03 -5.33
N ALA A 476 -21.60 -9.37 -5.48
CA ALA A 476 -21.45 -7.92 -5.33
C ALA A 476 -22.32 -7.10 -6.31
N ASN A 477 -22.85 -7.74 -7.37
CA ASN A 477 -23.77 -7.16 -8.34
C ASN A 477 -25.25 -7.24 -7.88
N ASP A 478 -25.58 -8.08 -6.89
CA ASP A 478 -26.93 -8.26 -6.32
C ASP A 478 -26.98 -7.78 -4.85
N ARG A 479 -27.46 -6.56 -4.66
CA ARG A 479 -27.51 -5.87 -3.35
C ARG A 479 -28.93 -5.52 -2.98
N LYS A 480 -29.27 -5.68 -1.70
CA LYS A 480 -30.61 -5.43 -1.13
C LYS A 480 -30.76 -4.02 -0.56
N TYR A 481 -29.68 -3.42 -0.13
CA TYR A 481 -29.63 -2.15 0.58
C TYR A 481 -28.84 -1.13 -0.25
N SER A 482 -29.54 -0.13 -0.75
CA SER A 482 -28.94 1.00 -1.46
C SER A 482 -29.09 2.28 -0.66
N CYS A 483 -28.27 3.28 -0.98
CA CYS A 483 -28.48 4.63 -0.53
C CYS A 483 -29.76 5.19 -1.15
N ASN A 484 -30.45 6.07 -0.41
CA ASN A 484 -31.58 6.80 -0.97
C ASN A 484 -31.16 7.61 -2.20
N PRO A 485 -32.07 7.82 -3.18
CA PRO A 485 -31.85 8.80 -4.23
C PRO A 485 -31.53 10.17 -3.61
N ILE A 486 -30.55 10.86 -4.20
CA ILE A 486 -30.13 12.22 -3.82
C ILE A 486 -30.55 13.16 -4.93
#